data_AF-A0A924SP49-F1
#
_entry.id   AF-A0A924SP49-F1
#
_cell.length_a   1.000
_cell.length_b   1.000
_cell.length_c   1.000
_cell.angle_alpha   90.00
_cell.angle_beta   90.00
_cell.angle_gamma   90.00
#
_symmetry.space_group_name_H-M   'P 1'
#
loop_
_entity.id
_entity.type
_entity.pdbx_description
1 polymer ?
#
loop_
_entity_poly.entity_id
_entity_poly.type
_entity_poly.pdbx_seq_one_letter_code
_entity_poly.pdbx_strand_id
1 'polypeptide(L)'
;MTLFRFISVGVAVLLGVSNAQALCPDGAAFDATASTCVTSTYAFGPFTNQMVSACQNAGGAASCTATYSYLVNGHAAAMPRWTRAMAANTRGTASCPVGSVRSPTYGGHCFEANAGTPNNVYGNFTAEEVSTCVALNGGNACYLNRWSSDFYLRVKGSATPPAGAVNKYGAWLFYADGLGMTHTQIADKLKAQGVKRIYIKIADGASACSLFPDACLKSTTDIYRARGIEPWAWAYNRPNNAAAQADALFQAAKFGYVGFVSDVEVEFDGQTATLEAMFQALQAARERAKTAGYIAGASSRFPIGATSWGNPQYHGMRVDLIDKYVDFHMPQTYLEVWGPTYMADAKRWVEATNCEYRNMGAAKPIWNIVSTEKGEITGAQLQTFMAAAGPNASIWRIPGGGTPTSIWNQWAGIDWNRNTFTESACGAGNNIVTNYLGATGTPDPTPVVPYWSQLSNAVDPYGTCSDTAMAMVTDFYALTNATTLGMRTPDYLYNRFGKRQTVATLAEIFNTLAIEKGSSLRDAGTTTGTFDQLRQRASQGKPTIVHGWFTNSGHIMVVTGYDGVDYTVNDPYGKWLLTTGSYDTTVSGKGQKYPKAAFERVINDNGMGNDLWLHIFQ
;
A
#
# COMPACT_ATOMS: atom_id res chain seq x y z
N MET A 1 -1.44 17.89 -62.34
CA MET A 1 -0.50 18.96 -61.94
C MET A 1 -1.06 19.61 -60.68
N THR A 2 -0.19 20.01 -59.74
CA THR A 2 -0.47 20.62 -58.42
C THR A 2 -0.40 19.67 -57.20
N LEU A 3 0.85 19.56 -56.74
CA LEU A 3 1.42 19.40 -55.39
C LEU A 3 0.56 18.87 -54.22
N PHE A 4 0.94 17.70 -53.72
CA PHE A 4 0.83 17.31 -52.31
C PHE A 4 2.06 17.84 -51.52
N ARG A 5 1.82 18.54 -50.40
CA ARG A 5 2.78 18.72 -49.31
C ARG A 5 2.13 18.21 -48.03
N PHE A 6 2.47 16.99 -47.62
CA PHE A 6 2.21 16.52 -46.26
C PHE A 6 3.47 16.77 -45.42
N ILE A 7 3.32 17.60 -44.40
CA ILE A 7 4.30 17.81 -43.34
C ILE A 7 4.30 16.55 -42.47
N SER A 8 5.46 15.90 -42.40
CA SER A 8 5.71 14.78 -41.50
C SER A 8 5.85 15.31 -40.08
N VAL A 9 4.94 14.95 -39.18
CA VAL A 9 5.14 15.09 -37.74
C VAL A 9 5.76 13.79 -37.25
N GLY A 10 7.08 13.83 -37.03
CA GLY A 10 7.83 12.73 -36.46
C GLY A 10 7.35 12.43 -35.03
N VAL A 11 6.91 11.20 -34.81
CA VAL A 11 6.70 10.65 -33.47
C VAL A 11 8.07 10.50 -32.82
N ALA A 12 8.42 11.43 -31.93
CA ALA A 12 9.56 11.28 -31.04
C ALA A 12 9.21 10.19 -30.01
N VAL A 13 9.68 8.97 -30.26
CA VAL A 13 9.71 7.91 -29.26
C VAL A 13 10.70 8.34 -28.18
N LEU A 14 10.18 8.92 -27.10
CA LEU A 14 10.90 9.08 -25.84
C LEU A 14 11.13 7.68 -25.26
N LEU A 15 12.23 7.06 -25.65
CA LEU A 15 12.80 5.91 -24.96
C LEU A 15 13.12 6.37 -23.53
N GLY A 16 12.37 5.85 -22.56
CA GLY A 16 12.64 6.06 -21.16
C GLY A 16 14.07 5.62 -20.84
N VAL A 17 14.90 6.56 -20.43
CA VAL A 17 16.22 6.29 -19.86
C VAL A 17 16.00 5.56 -18.54
N SER A 18 16.03 4.24 -18.58
CA SER A 18 16.20 3.38 -17.41
C SER A 18 17.49 3.80 -16.69
N ASN A 19 17.36 4.25 -15.44
CA ASN A 19 18.49 4.69 -14.62
C ASN A 19 19.49 3.53 -14.44
N ALA A 20 20.62 3.58 -15.15
CA ALA A 20 21.70 2.63 -15.00
C ALA A 20 22.34 2.78 -13.61
N GLN A 21 22.43 1.70 -12.84
CA GLN A 21 22.93 1.70 -11.47
C GLN A 21 24.32 1.06 -11.48
N ALA A 22 25.37 1.88 -11.39
CA ALA A 22 26.72 1.34 -11.23
C ALA A 22 26.85 0.68 -9.86
N LEU A 23 27.29 -0.58 -9.82
CA LEU A 23 27.50 -1.33 -8.59
C LEU A 23 28.90 -1.02 -8.07
N CYS A 24 28.99 -0.13 -7.08
CA CYS A 24 30.24 0.29 -6.49
C CYS A 24 30.45 -0.29 -5.09
N PRO A 25 31.70 -0.56 -4.69
CA PRO A 25 32.03 -0.86 -3.30
C PRO A 25 31.43 0.17 -2.34
N ASP A 26 31.02 -0.29 -1.17
CA ASP A 26 30.48 0.58 -0.13
C ASP A 26 31.48 1.71 0.18
N GLY A 27 31.02 2.96 0.07
CA GLY A 27 31.84 4.16 0.22
C GLY A 27 32.56 4.64 -1.06
N ALA A 28 32.40 3.96 -2.19
CA ALA A 28 32.82 4.42 -3.51
C ALA A 28 31.62 4.94 -4.32
N ALA A 29 31.90 5.80 -5.31
CA ALA A 29 30.92 6.30 -6.26
C ALA A 29 31.39 6.05 -7.70
N PHE A 30 30.47 5.92 -8.64
CA PHE A 30 30.83 5.75 -10.05
C PHE A 30 31.27 7.08 -10.64
N ASP A 31 32.49 7.09 -11.20
CA ASP A 31 33.03 8.22 -11.93
C ASP A 31 32.83 7.96 -13.43
N ALA A 32 31.96 8.74 -14.06
CA ALA A 32 31.63 8.59 -15.47
C ALA A 32 32.84 8.84 -16.38
N THR A 33 33.73 9.76 -15.99
CA THR A 33 34.95 10.10 -16.73
C THR A 33 35.95 8.95 -16.66
N ALA A 34 36.15 8.37 -15.48
CA ALA A 34 37.01 7.21 -15.31
C ALA A 34 36.32 5.89 -15.75
N SER A 35 35.00 5.92 -15.94
CA SER A 35 34.14 4.77 -16.26
C SER A 35 34.31 3.60 -15.27
N THR A 36 34.50 3.94 -14.00
CA THR A 36 34.83 2.99 -12.94
C THR A 36 34.39 3.52 -11.58
N CYS A 37 34.32 2.66 -10.57
CA CYS A 37 34.00 3.07 -9.21
C CYS A 37 35.25 3.65 -8.55
N VAL A 38 35.12 4.78 -7.86
CA VAL A 38 36.23 5.49 -7.23
C VAL A 38 35.89 5.95 -5.81
N THR A 39 36.93 6.08 -5.00
CA THR A 39 36.97 6.92 -3.79
C THR A 39 37.85 8.14 -4.07
N SER A 40 38.14 8.94 -3.05
CA SER A 40 39.18 9.98 -3.15
C SER A 40 40.55 9.42 -3.49
N THR A 41 40.86 8.18 -3.07
CA THR A 41 42.21 7.57 -3.20
C THR A 41 42.28 6.47 -4.24
N TYR A 42 41.25 5.64 -4.35
CA TYR A 42 41.30 4.38 -5.10
C TYR A 42 40.28 4.34 -6.23
N ALA A 43 40.62 3.59 -7.27
CA ALA A 43 39.70 3.14 -8.31
C ALA A 43 39.55 1.61 -8.21
N PHE A 44 38.33 1.13 -8.42
CA PHE A 44 37.97 -0.27 -8.24
C PHE A 44 37.64 -0.87 -9.60
N GLY A 45 38.30 -1.98 -9.90
CA GLY A 45 38.06 -2.73 -11.11
C GLY A 45 36.59 -3.16 -11.22
N PRO A 46 36.19 -3.62 -12.40
CA PRO A 46 37.05 -4.32 -13.36
C PRO A 46 37.81 -3.39 -14.31
N PHE A 47 39.04 -3.79 -14.67
CA PHE A 47 39.91 -3.13 -15.65
C PHE A 47 40.11 -4.04 -16.87
N THR A 48 40.27 -3.46 -18.06
CA THR A 48 40.57 -4.22 -19.29
C THR A 48 41.96 -4.83 -19.22
N ASN A 49 42.22 -5.87 -20.01
CA ASN A 49 43.52 -6.51 -20.12
C ASN A 49 44.59 -5.52 -20.59
N GLN A 50 44.25 -4.61 -21.50
CA GLN A 50 45.20 -3.59 -21.95
C GLN A 50 45.53 -2.58 -20.84
N MET A 51 44.56 -2.22 -19.99
CA MET A 51 44.83 -1.42 -18.78
C MET A 51 45.73 -2.20 -17.81
N VAL A 52 45.48 -3.49 -17.59
CA VAL A 52 46.29 -4.33 -16.70
C VAL A 52 47.73 -4.42 -17.19
N SER A 53 47.94 -4.66 -18.49
CA SER A 53 49.27 -4.65 -19.11
C SER A 53 49.95 -3.29 -18.98
N ALA A 54 49.22 -2.19 -19.15
CA ALA A 54 49.76 -0.85 -18.95
C ALA A 54 50.18 -0.60 -17.50
N CYS A 55 49.39 -1.06 -16.52
CA CYS A 55 49.74 -1.01 -15.10
C CYS A 55 51.02 -1.81 -14.80
N GLN A 56 51.15 -3.01 -15.38
CA GLN A 56 52.33 -3.86 -15.19
C GLN A 56 53.58 -3.21 -15.79
N ASN A 57 53.48 -2.66 -17.00
CA ASN A 57 54.56 -1.94 -17.67
C ASN A 57 54.96 -0.65 -16.93
N ALA A 58 54.02 -0.03 -16.21
CA ALA A 58 54.28 1.11 -15.32
C ALA A 58 54.89 0.71 -13.96
N GLY A 59 55.26 -0.56 -13.77
CA GLY A 59 55.92 -1.04 -12.56
C GLY A 59 54.99 -1.47 -11.43
N GLY A 60 53.68 -1.58 -11.66
CA GLY A 60 52.71 -2.01 -10.63
C GLY A 60 52.81 -3.50 -10.25
N ALA A 61 53.44 -4.33 -11.08
CA ALA A 61 53.66 -5.75 -10.82
C ALA A 61 52.38 -6.49 -10.33
N ALA A 62 52.46 -7.23 -9.22
CA ALA A 62 51.35 -8.03 -8.68
C ALA A 62 50.14 -7.20 -8.23
N SER A 63 50.29 -5.90 -7.96
CA SER A 63 49.14 -5.07 -7.56
C SER A 63 48.16 -4.83 -8.71
N CYS A 64 48.58 -5.01 -9.96
CA CYS A 64 47.72 -4.81 -11.13
C CYS A 64 46.62 -5.87 -11.23
N THR A 65 46.86 -7.08 -10.71
CA THR A 65 45.92 -8.20 -10.74
C THR A 65 45.42 -8.62 -9.37
N ALA A 66 46.01 -8.09 -8.28
CA ALA A 66 45.56 -8.36 -6.92
C ALA A 66 44.09 -7.95 -6.74
N THR A 67 43.27 -8.90 -6.28
CA THR A 67 41.89 -8.65 -5.89
C THR A 67 41.78 -8.54 -4.38
N TYR A 68 40.83 -7.72 -3.95
CA TYR A 68 40.48 -7.54 -2.55
C TYR A 68 38.98 -7.71 -2.42
N SER A 69 38.54 -8.26 -1.28
CA SER A 69 37.13 -8.40 -0.99
C SER A 69 36.58 -7.06 -0.48
N TYR A 70 35.57 -6.54 -1.16
CA TYR A 70 34.80 -5.39 -0.72
C TYR A 70 33.32 -5.76 -0.68
N LEU A 71 32.57 -5.09 0.19
CA LEU A 71 31.12 -5.17 0.15
C LEU A 71 30.60 -4.27 -0.98
N VAL A 72 29.71 -4.81 -1.80
CA VAL A 72 28.96 -4.09 -2.83
C VAL A 72 27.50 -4.38 -2.56
N ASN A 73 26.74 -3.38 -2.08
CA ASN A 73 25.37 -3.60 -1.60
C ASN A 73 25.34 -4.80 -0.62
N GLY A 74 26.22 -4.82 0.38
CA GLY A 74 26.29 -5.88 1.39
C GLY A 74 26.78 -7.26 0.92
N HIS A 75 27.10 -7.47 -0.36
CA HIS A 75 27.68 -8.72 -0.86
C HIS A 75 29.21 -8.62 -1.01
N ALA A 76 29.93 -9.61 -0.50
CA ALA A 76 31.38 -9.69 -0.64
C ALA A 76 31.76 -10.00 -2.10
N ALA A 77 32.31 -9.02 -2.81
CA ALA A 77 32.80 -9.13 -4.17
C ALA A 77 34.32 -8.94 -4.21
N ALA A 78 35.02 -9.89 -4.83
CA ALA A 78 36.47 -9.78 -5.04
C ALA A 78 36.74 -8.96 -6.30
N MET A 79 37.45 -7.83 -6.15
CA MET A 79 37.77 -6.96 -7.28
C MET A 79 39.15 -6.30 -7.17
N PRO A 80 39.78 -5.94 -8.31
CA PRO A 80 41.02 -5.18 -8.31
C PRO A 80 40.85 -3.80 -7.67
N ARG A 81 41.90 -3.31 -7.01
CA ARG A 81 41.96 -1.94 -6.49
C ARG A 81 43.27 -1.28 -6.91
N TRP A 82 43.19 -0.21 -7.68
CA TRP A 82 44.34 0.63 -8.04
C TRP A 82 44.24 2.01 -7.41
N THR A 83 45.34 2.77 -7.39
CA THR A 83 45.24 4.20 -7.07
C THR A 83 44.44 4.90 -8.17
N ARG A 84 43.70 5.96 -7.80
CA ARG A 84 42.89 6.71 -8.78
C ARG A 84 43.76 7.27 -9.92
N ALA A 85 44.98 7.72 -9.62
CA ALA A 85 45.94 8.20 -10.59
C ALA A 85 46.38 7.10 -11.59
N MET A 86 46.67 5.88 -11.11
CA MET A 86 47.05 4.77 -11.98
C MET A 86 45.91 4.38 -12.93
N ALA A 87 44.69 4.26 -12.41
CA ALA A 87 43.52 3.95 -13.25
C ALA A 87 43.26 5.05 -14.29
N ALA A 88 43.34 6.33 -13.90
CA ALA A 88 43.17 7.45 -14.83
C ALA A 88 44.23 7.45 -15.95
N ASN A 89 45.51 7.23 -15.60
CA ASN A 89 46.61 7.23 -16.56
C ASN A 89 46.55 6.06 -17.56
N THR A 90 45.98 4.93 -17.16
CA THR A 90 45.90 3.72 -17.98
C THR A 90 44.59 3.58 -18.76
N ARG A 91 43.51 4.26 -18.35
CA ARG A 91 42.18 4.14 -18.98
C ARG A 91 42.13 4.66 -20.43
N GLY A 92 42.91 5.68 -20.76
CA GLY A 92 42.83 6.38 -22.05
C GLY A 92 41.66 7.39 -22.11
N THR A 93 41.54 8.10 -23.24
CA THR A 93 40.63 9.26 -23.39
C THR A 93 39.34 8.96 -24.15
N ALA A 94 39.19 7.76 -24.73
CA ALA A 94 38.01 7.38 -25.51
C ALA A 94 36.76 7.18 -24.61
N SER A 95 35.59 6.97 -25.23
CA SER A 95 34.35 6.71 -24.48
C SER A 95 34.36 5.37 -23.73
N CYS A 96 35.12 4.40 -24.23
CA CYS A 96 35.40 3.13 -23.56
C CYS A 96 36.85 3.07 -23.07
N PRO A 97 37.13 2.32 -21.99
CA PRO A 97 38.50 2.10 -21.53
C PRO A 97 39.32 1.41 -22.62
N VAL A 98 40.62 1.75 -22.68
CA VAL A 98 41.56 1.21 -23.66
C VAL A 98 41.50 -0.32 -23.68
N GLY A 99 41.52 -0.92 -24.87
CA GLY A 99 41.32 -2.36 -25.06
C GLY A 99 39.86 -2.79 -25.21
N SER A 100 38.90 -1.86 -25.13
CA SER A 100 37.48 -2.15 -25.36
C SER A 100 36.82 -1.13 -26.30
N VAL A 101 35.70 -1.50 -26.91
CA VAL A 101 34.95 -0.67 -27.87
C VAL A 101 33.46 -0.67 -27.56
N ARG A 102 32.75 0.43 -27.84
CA ARG A 102 31.28 0.47 -27.71
C ARG A 102 30.67 -0.53 -28.69
N SER A 103 29.76 -1.38 -28.20
CA SER A 103 29.13 -2.42 -29.02
C SER A 103 27.61 -2.33 -28.97
N PRO A 104 26.93 -2.07 -30.12
CA PRO A 104 25.47 -2.11 -30.21
C PRO A 104 24.89 -3.48 -29.81
N THR A 105 25.61 -4.57 -30.14
CA THR A 105 25.22 -5.95 -29.78
C THR A 105 25.03 -6.12 -28.27
N TYR A 106 25.81 -5.40 -27.47
CA TYR A 106 25.76 -5.48 -26.01
C TYR A 106 25.08 -4.25 -25.40
N GLY A 107 23.94 -3.82 -25.94
CA GLY A 107 23.17 -2.69 -25.39
C GLY A 107 23.93 -1.36 -25.40
N GLY A 108 24.95 -1.25 -26.26
CA GLY A 108 25.85 -0.12 -26.28
C GLY A 108 26.95 -0.19 -25.22
N HIS A 109 27.10 -1.21 -24.37
CA HIS A 109 28.20 -1.32 -23.40
C HIS A 109 29.59 -1.43 -24.04
N CYS A 110 30.64 -1.23 -23.24
CA CYS A 110 32.02 -1.40 -23.70
C CYS A 110 32.36 -2.89 -23.76
N PHE A 111 32.89 -3.35 -24.88
CA PHE A 111 33.17 -4.74 -25.15
C PHE A 111 34.65 -4.94 -25.44
N GLU A 112 35.26 -5.91 -24.75
CA GLU A 112 36.62 -6.35 -24.96
C GLU A 112 36.60 -7.78 -25.54
N ALA A 113 37.17 -7.94 -26.73
CA ALA A 113 37.44 -9.24 -27.30
C ALA A 113 38.80 -9.74 -26.79
N ASN A 114 38.84 -10.95 -26.23
CA ASN A 114 40.07 -11.54 -25.72
C ASN A 114 40.34 -12.88 -26.41
N ALA A 115 41.55 -13.05 -26.95
CA ALA A 115 41.99 -14.35 -27.46
C ALA A 115 42.30 -15.29 -26.29
N GLY A 116 41.66 -16.47 -26.25
CA GLY A 116 41.95 -17.52 -25.27
C GLY A 116 41.33 -17.32 -23.87
N THR A 117 40.52 -16.28 -23.65
CA THR A 117 39.70 -16.09 -22.43
C THR A 117 38.32 -15.56 -22.81
N PRO A 118 37.31 -15.63 -21.92
CA PRO A 118 35.99 -15.10 -22.22
C PRO A 118 36.04 -13.61 -22.58
N ASN A 119 35.33 -13.23 -23.65
CA ASN A 119 35.15 -11.82 -23.97
C ASN A 119 34.34 -11.15 -22.86
N ASN A 120 34.61 -9.87 -22.61
CA ASN A 120 34.06 -9.14 -21.48
C ASN A 120 33.21 -7.95 -21.93
N VAL A 121 32.08 -7.77 -21.25
CA VAL A 121 31.21 -6.59 -21.36
C VAL A 121 31.37 -5.78 -20.08
N TYR A 122 31.77 -4.53 -20.23
CA TYR A 122 32.01 -3.57 -19.16
C TYR A 122 30.95 -2.49 -19.19
N GLY A 123 30.40 -2.17 -18.01
CA GLY A 123 29.48 -1.05 -17.90
C GLY A 123 28.70 -1.05 -16.60
N ASN A 124 28.00 0.05 -16.39
CA ASN A 124 26.92 0.18 -15.43
C ASN A 124 25.70 -0.56 -15.97
N PHE A 125 25.43 -1.75 -15.43
CA PHE A 125 24.24 -2.52 -15.79
C PHE A 125 22.99 -1.89 -15.17
N THR A 126 21.84 -2.08 -15.81
CA THR A 126 20.56 -1.65 -15.26
C THR A 126 20.16 -2.52 -14.06
N ALA A 127 19.32 -1.99 -13.17
CA ALA A 127 18.80 -2.77 -12.05
C ALA A 127 18.06 -4.05 -12.49
N GLU A 128 17.40 -4.02 -13.66
CA GLU A 128 16.74 -5.18 -14.25
C GLU A 128 17.75 -6.25 -14.70
N GLU A 129 18.83 -5.85 -15.36
CA GLU A 129 19.90 -6.75 -15.77
C GLU A 129 20.61 -7.37 -14.55
N VAL A 130 20.85 -6.59 -13.50
CA VAL A 130 21.43 -7.09 -12.25
C VAL A 130 20.48 -8.07 -11.56
N SER A 131 19.19 -7.76 -11.48
CA SER A 131 18.18 -8.67 -10.91
C SER A 131 18.10 -9.99 -11.67
N THR A 132 18.18 -9.93 -13.01
CA THR A 132 18.18 -11.11 -13.87
C THR A 132 19.47 -11.90 -13.72
N CYS A 133 20.62 -11.23 -13.57
CA CYS A 133 21.88 -11.88 -13.24
C CYS A 133 21.78 -12.71 -11.96
N VAL A 134 21.21 -12.12 -10.89
CA VAL A 134 21.01 -12.82 -9.60
C VAL A 134 20.08 -14.02 -9.78
N ALA A 135 18.98 -13.86 -10.51
CA ALA A 135 18.05 -14.95 -10.80
C ALA A 135 18.68 -16.10 -11.60
N LEU A 136 19.66 -15.81 -12.46
CA LEU A 136 20.43 -16.79 -13.21
C LEU A 136 21.61 -17.38 -12.42
N ASN A 137 21.70 -17.12 -11.11
CA ASN A 137 22.82 -17.52 -10.25
C ASN A 137 24.19 -17.06 -10.79
N GLY A 138 24.28 -15.83 -11.30
CA GLY A 138 25.53 -15.26 -11.85
C GLY A 138 26.66 -15.06 -10.83
N GLY A 139 26.40 -15.29 -9.54
CA GLY A 139 27.40 -15.21 -8.47
C GLY A 139 27.98 -13.80 -8.31
N ASN A 140 29.28 -13.72 -7.98
CA ASN A 140 29.97 -12.44 -7.76
C ASN A 140 29.91 -11.50 -8.97
N ALA A 141 29.75 -12.03 -10.19
CA ALA A 141 29.64 -11.20 -11.38
C ALA A 141 28.47 -10.22 -11.30
N CYS A 142 27.36 -10.59 -10.65
CA CYS A 142 26.19 -9.73 -10.50
C CYS A 142 26.45 -8.48 -9.67
N TYR A 143 27.56 -8.45 -8.93
CA TYR A 143 27.96 -7.33 -8.06
C TYR A 143 29.22 -6.63 -8.59
N LEU A 144 29.56 -6.85 -9.86
CA LEU A 144 30.70 -6.26 -10.54
C LEU A 144 30.24 -5.62 -11.86
N ASN A 145 30.93 -4.57 -12.29
CA ASN A 145 30.66 -3.88 -13.56
C ASN A 145 31.34 -4.57 -14.77
N ARG A 146 31.50 -5.90 -14.73
CA ARG A 146 32.03 -6.75 -15.82
C ARG A 146 31.37 -8.12 -15.83
N TRP A 147 30.77 -8.47 -16.97
CA TRP A 147 30.23 -9.80 -17.25
C TRP A 147 30.90 -10.41 -18.47
N SER A 148 30.91 -11.75 -18.59
CA SER A 148 31.29 -12.37 -19.86
C SER A 148 30.24 -12.07 -20.92
N SER A 149 30.63 -11.96 -22.19
CA SER A 149 29.72 -11.67 -23.30
C SER A 149 28.56 -12.67 -23.37
N ASP A 150 28.86 -13.95 -23.20
CA ASP A 150 27.87 -15.03 -23.30
C ASP A 150 26.89 -14.98 -22.12
N PHE A 151 27.38 -14.63 -20.93
CA PHE A 151 26.51 -14.43 -19.78
C PHE A 151 25.64 -13.19 -19.93
N TYR A 152 26.19 -12.07 -20.41
CA TYR A 152 25.41 -10.87 -20.70
C TYR A 152 24.30 -11.16 -21.73
N LEU A 153 24.60 -11.88 -22.81
CA LEU A 153 23.58 -12.25 -23.80
C LEU A 153 22.52 -13.19 -23.23
N ARG A 154 22.87 -14.09 -22.30
CA ARG A 154 21.86 -14.87 -21.55
C ARG A 154 20.99 -13.99 -20.67
N VAL A 155 21.55 -12.99 -20.00
CA VAL A 155 20.77 -12.00 -19.23
C VAL A 155 19.82 -11.22 -20.13
N LYS A 156 20.27 -10.77 -21.31
CA LYS A 156 19.41 -10.03 -22.27
C LYS A 156 18.37 -10.89 -22.99
N GLY A 157 18.71 -12.16 -23.25
CA GLY A 157 17.87 -13.11 -23.97
C GLY A 157 16.90 -13.87 -23.06
N SER A 158 17.08 -13.79 -21.74
CA SER A 158 16.11 -14.29 -20.79
C SER A 158 14.91 -13.35 -20.78
N ALA A 159 13.70 -13.90 -20.92
CA ALA A 159 12.51 -13.14 -20.56
C ALA A 159 12.70 -12.64 -19.13
N THR A 160 12.47 -11.34 -18.89
CA THR A 160 12.28 -10.82 -17.54
C THR A 160 11.41 -11.84 -16.80
N PRO A 161 11.83 -12.36 -15.63
CA PRO A 161 11.04 -13.36 -14.94
C PRO A 161 9.59 -12.87 -14.93
N PRO A 162 8.60 -13.66 -15.40
CA PRO A 162 7.21 -13.28 -15.22
C PRO A 162 7.07 -12.95 -13.74
N ALA A 163 6.22 -11.98 -13.41
CA ALA A 163 5.97 -11.53 -12.04
C ALA A 163 5.40 -12.67 -11.17
N GLY A 164 6.20 -13.71 -10.89
CA GLY A 164 6.07 -14.52 -9.70
C GLY A 164 6.14 -13.55 -8.54
N ALA A 165 5.26 -13.73 -7.56
CA ALA A 165 5.03 -12.75 -6.51
C ALA A 165 6.36 -12.30 -5.90
N VAL A 166 6.86 -11.15 -6.35
CA VAL A 166 8.01 -10.49 -5.75
C VAL A 166 7.66 -10.30 -4.29
N ASN A 167 8.62 -10.56 -3.41
CA ASN A 167 8.42 -10.40 -1.98
C ASN A 167 7.76 -9.05 -1.65
N LYS A 168 7.12 -9.04 -0.50
CA LYS A 168 6.49 -7.88 0.11
C LYS A 168 7.21 -7.52 1.41
N TYR A 169 8.54 -7.54 1.38
CA TYR A 169 9.33 -7.22 2.56
C TYR A 169 8.98 -5.83 3.10
N GLY A 170 8.84 -5.76 4.42
CA GLY A 170 8.35 -4.58 5.12
C GLY A 170 9.37 -3.94 6.07
N ALA A 171 9.09 -2.69 6.44
CA ALA A 171 9.86 -1.95 7.45
C ALA A 171 8.92 -1.24 8.43
N TRP A 172 9.31 -1.17 9.70
CA TRP A 172 8.50 -0.58 10.76
C TRP A 172 8.95 0.84 11.13
N LEU A 173 7.99 1.77 11.15
CA LEU A 173 8.16 3.15 11.57
C LEU A 173 7.60 3.34 12.98
N PHE A 174 8.47 3.75 13.92
CA PHE A 174 8.08 4.07 15.29
C PHE A 174 7.59 5.51 15.44
N TYR A 175 8.46 6.49 15.12
CA TYR A 175 8.12 7.92 15.06
C TYR A 175 8.81 8.55 13.85
N ALA A 176 8.06 9.27 12.99
CA ALA A 176 8.65 10.00 11.88
C ALA A 176 9.54 11.15 12.38
N ASP A 177 9.05 11.93 13.35
CA ASP A 177 9.78 13.05 13.96
C ASP A 177 11.11 12.60 14.59
N GLY A 178 11.13 11.40 15.19
CA GLY A 178 12.36 10.83 15.75
C GLY A 178 13.46 10.65 14.70
N LEU A 179 13.10 10.44 13.43
CA LEU A 179 14.07 10.27 12.35
C LEU A 179 14.64 11.61 11.84
N GLY A 180 14.00 12.74 12.14
CA GLY A 180 14.29 14.02 11.51
C GLY A 180 13.99 14.04 10.01
N MET A 181 13.02 13.22 9.56
CA MET A 181 12.64 13.06 8.15
C MET A 181 11.14 13.19 7.97
N THR A 182 10.73 13.81 6.87
CA THR A 182 9.33 13.81 6.41
C THR A 182 8.93 12.43 5.88
N HIS A 183 7.62 12.13 5.85
CA HIS A 183 7.11 10.91 5.22
C HIS A 183 7.55 10.76 3.76
N THR A 184 7.64 11.84 3.00
CA THR A 184 8.17 11.84 1.63
C THR A 184 9.60 11.33 1.56
N GLN A 185 10.49 11.88 2.40
CA GLN A 185 11.90 11.46 2.46
C GLN A 185 12.05 10.01 2.92
N ILE A 186 11.27 9.60 3.92
CA ILE A 186 11.23 8.21 4.39
C ILE A 186 10.81 7.30 3.23
N ALA A 187 9.71 7.64 2.54
CA ALA A 187 9.19 6.83 1.45
C ALA A 187 10.15 6.74 0.27
N ASP A 188 10.82 7.83 -0.11
CA ASP A 188 11.86 7.84 -1.16
C ASP A 188 13.03 6.92 -0.78
N LYS A 189 13.48 6.98 0.48
CA LYS A 189 14.57 6.15 0.96
C LYS A 189 14.20 4.67 1.01
N LEU A 190 13.00 4.35 1.49
CA LEU A 190 12.46 2.98 1.49
C LEU A 190 12.30 2.45 0.07
N LYS A 191 11.82 3.27 -0.86
CA LYS A 191 11.70 2.91 -2.27
C LYS A 191 13.07 2.61 -2.89
N ALA A 192 14.07 3.42 -2.58
CA ALA A 192 15.44 3.24 -3.08
C ALA A 192 16.07 1.93 -2.56
N GLN A 193 15.77 1.52 -1.32
CA GLN A 193 16.15 0.20 -0.82
C GLN A 193 15.38 -0.92 -1.52
N GLY A 194 14.14 -0.66 -1.91
CA GLY A 194 13.24 -1.68 -2.44
C GLY A 194 12.35 -2.26 -1.35
N VAL A 195 11.96 -1.50 -0.35
CA VAL A 195 10.92 -1.90 0.61
C VAL A 195 9.54 -1.83 -0.06
N LYS A 196 8.66 -2.80 0.25
CA LYS A 196 7.33 -2.95 -0.37
C LYS A 196 6.17 -2.73 0.59
N ARG A 197 6.42 -2.83 1.91
CA ARG A 197 5.44 -2.48 2.96
C ARG A 197 6.07 -1.55 4.00
N ILE A 198 5.30 -0.63 4.52
CA ILE A 198 5.66 0.14 5.71
C ILE A 198 4.60 -0.06 6.77
N TYR A 199 5.01 -0.34 8.01
CA TYR A 199 4.13 -0.40 9.18
C TYR A 199 4.31 0.88 10.00
N ILE A 200 3.33 1.77 9.97
CA ILE A 200 3.36 3.09 10.60
C ILE A 200 2.61 3.06 11.93
N LYS A 201 3.25 3.50 13.02
CA LYS A 201 2.59 3.58 14.32
C LYS A 201 1.53 4.67 14.27
N ILE A 202 0.29 4.35 14.63
CA ILE A 202 -0.83 5.31 14.64
C ILE A 202 -1.46 5.50 16.01
N ALA A 203 -1.15 4.62 16.97
CA ALA A 203 -1.69 4.66 18.31
C ALA A 203 -0.77 4.01 19.34
N ASP A 204 -0.91 4.47 20.58
CA ASP A 204 -0.35 3.85 21.78
C ASP A 204 -1.47 3.78 22.82
N GLY A 205 -1.89 2.56 23.18
CA GLY A 205 -3.11 2.36 23.95
C GLY A 205 -4.32 2.98 23.26
N ALA A 206 -5.11 3.77 24.02
CA ALA A 206 -6.32 4.43 23.53
C ALA A 206 -6.04 5.74 22.76
N SER A 207 -4.78 6.16 22.68
CA SER A 207 -4.38 7.44 22.10
C SER A 207 -4.03 7.28 20.62
N ALA A 208 -5.06 7.17 19.77
CA ALA A 208 -4.91 7.21 18.32
C ALA A 208 -4.93 8.66 17.79
N CYS A 209 -4.13 8.96 16.76
CA CYS A 209 -4.08 10.22 16.00
C CYS A 209 -3.72 11.51 16.76
N SER A 210 -3.94 11.58 18.06
CA SER A 210 -3.51 12.69 18.92
C SER A 210 -2.00 12.66 19.15
N LEU A 211 -1.42 11.47 19.32
CA LEU A 211 0.02 11.26 19.43
C LEU A 211 0.72 11.15 18.06
N PHE A 212 -0.03 10.84 17.01
CA PHE A 212 0.48 10.56 15.66
C PHE A 212 -0.34 11.30 14.59
N PRO A 213 -0.41 12.64 14.64
CA PRO A 213 -1.28 13.42 13.77
C PRO A 213 -0.90 13.30 12.29
N ASP A 214 0.40 13.18 12.00
CA ASP A 214 0.96 12.96 10.66
C ASP A 214 0.56 11.58 10.09
N ALA A 215 0.54 10.54 10.92
CA ALA A 215 0.15 9.20 10.51
C ALA A 215 -1.37 9.07 10.25
N CYS A 216 -2.19 9.96 10.80
CA CYS A 216 -3.65 9.99 10.60
C CYS A 216 -4.09 10.97 9.50
N LEU A 217 -3.38 10.96 8.38
CA LEU A 217 -3.71 11.74 7.18
C LEU A 217 -3.71 10.84 5.95
N LYS A 218 -4.70 11.05 5.08
CA LYS A 218 -4.73 10.32 3.80
C LYS A 218 -3.57 10.71 2.87
N SER A 219 -3.09 11.94 2.95
CA SER A 219 -1.87 12.37 2.23
C SER A 219 -0.66 11.52 2.61
N THR A 220 -0.54 11.10 3.86
CA THR A 220 0.55 10.24 4.33
C THR A 220 0.50 8.87 3.67
N THR A 221 -0.65 8.21 3.63
CA THR A 221 -0.77 6.91 2.96
C THR A 221 -0.60 7.01 1.45
N ASP A 222 -1.08 8.10 0.84
CA ASP A 222 -0.90 8.37 -0.59
C ASP A 222 0.58 8.57 -0.99
N ILE A 223 1.41 9.18 -0.13
CA ILE A 223 2.86 9.32 -0.35
C ILE A 223 3.53 7.96 -0.55
N TYR A 224 3.21 6.96 0.29
CA TYR A 224 3.78 5.61 0.19
C TYR A 224 3.21 4.84 -0.99
N ARG A 225 1.90 4.93 -1.24
CA ARG A 225 1.25 4.29 -2.39
C ARG A 225 1.83 4.77 -3.72
N ALA A 226 2.09 6.07 -3.86
CA ALA A 226 2.70 6.66 -5.04
C ALA A 226 4.09 6.07 -5.36
N ARG A 227 4.76 5.46 -4.37
CA ARG A 227 6.05 4.77 -4.53
C ARG A 227 5.91 3.26 -4.66
N GLY A 228 4.69 2.74 -4.68
CA GLY A 228 4.41 1.31 -4.70
C GLY A 228 4.76 0.63 -3.37
N ILE A 229 4.61 1.33 -2.25
CA ILE A 229 4.79 0.82 -0.88
C ILE A 229 3.40 0.71 -0.24
N GLU A 230 3.08 -0.44 0.35
CA GLU A 230 1.84 -0.66 1.10
C GLU A 230 1.90 0.05 2.45
N PRO A 231 1.05 1.06 2.72
CA PRO A 231 0.97 1.65 4.05
C PRO A 231 0.10 0.76 4.94
N TRP A 232 0.70 0.14 5.95
CA TRP A 232 0.05 -0.59 7.03
C TRP A 232 0.08 0.24 8.30
N ALA A 233 -0.99 0.17 9.09
CA ALA A 233 -1.02 0.80 10.41
C ALA A 233 -0.64 -0.23 11.48
N TRP A 234 -0.04 0.23 12.57
CA TRP A 234 0.08 -0.56 13.79
C TRP A 234 -0.16 0.27 15.05
N ALA A 235 -0.54 -0.41 16.13
CA ALA A 235 -0.77 0.19 17.43
C ALA A 235 -0.16 -0.64 18.54
N TYR A 236 0.48 0.01 19.50
CA TYR A 236 0.90 -0.63 20.75
C TYR A 236 -0.32 -0.80 21.65
N ASN A 237 -0.64 -2.03 22.05
CA ASN A 237 -1.84 -2.30 22.83
C ASN A 237 -1.53 -2.67 24.28
N ARG A 238 -2.46 -2.35 25.18
CA ARG A 238 -2.37 -2.63 26.62
C ARG A 238 -3.58 -3.42 27.11
N PRO A 239 -3.49 -4.12 28.26
CA PRO A 239 -4.67 -4.65 28.93
C PRO A 239 -5.69 -3.55 29.23
N ASN A 240 -6.97 -3.89 29.09
CA ASN A 240 -8.15 -3.04 29.31
C ASN A 240 -8.41 -1.99 28.22
N ASN A 241 -9.57 -1.34 28.25
CA ASN A 241 -9.97 -0.30 27.26
C ASN A 241 -10.00 -0.77 25.79
N ALA A 242 -10.25 -2.06 25.55
CA ALA A 242 -10.22 -2.69 24.23
C ALA A 242 -10.97 -1.90 23.15
N ALA A 243 -12.18 -1.42 23.43
CA ALA A 243 -12.99 -0.66 22.48
C ALA A 243 -12.35 0.66 22.05
N ALA A 244 -11.74 1.40 22.99
CA ALA A 244 -11.07 2.66 22.69
C ALA A 244 -9.78 2.43 21.89
N GLN A 245 -9.00 1.40 22.24
CA GLN A 245 -7.79 1.03 21.50
C GLN A 245 -8.11 0.54 20.08
N ALA A 246 -9.21 -0.20 19.91
CA ALA A 246 -9.66 -0.68 18.61
C ALA A 246 -10.12 0.44 17.67
N ASP A 247 -10.36 1.67 18.16
CA ASP A 247 -10.66 2.79 17.26
C ASP A 247 -9.49 3.15 16.36
N ALA A 248 -8.25 2.84 16.75
CA ALA A 248 -7.08 2.98 15.89
C ALA A 248 -7.25 2.22 14.56
N LEU A 249 -7.84 1.02 14.58
CA LEU A 249 -8.13 0.25 13.37
C LEU A 249 -9.15 0.98 12.48
N PHE A 250 -10.20 1.53 13.08
CA PHE A 250 -11.20 2.32 12.34
C PHE A 250 -10.56 3.54 11.68
N GLN A 251 -9.70 4.27 12.41
CA GLN A 251 -8.94 5.39 11.85
C GLN A 251 -8.00 4.95 10.73
N ALA A 252 -7.30 3.81 10.89
CA ALA A 252 -6.43 3.28 9.85
C ALA A 252 -7.19 3.03 8.53
N ALA A 253 -8.34 2.37 8.61
CA ALA A 253 -9.21 2.17 7.45
C ALA A 253 -9.63 3.50 6.82
N LYS A 254 -10.11 4.45 7.64
CA LYS A 254 -10.52 5.79 7.20
C LYS A 254 -9.42 6.55 6.44
N PHE A 255 -8.16 6.44 6.87
CA PHE A 255 -7.04 7.14 6.26
C PHE A 255 -6.34 6.37 5.14
N GLY A 256 -6.91 5.25 4.69
CA GLY A 256 -6.46 4.55 3.48
C GLY A 256 -5.25 3.65 3.70
N TYR A 257 -5.01 3.17 4.92
CA TYR A 257 -4.10 2.06 5.17
C TYR A 257 -4.64 0.77 4.53
N VAL A 258 -3.77 -0.17 4.20
CA VAL A 258 -4.18 -1.45 3.58
C VAL A 258 -4.58 -2.51 4.61
N GLY A 259 -4.20 -2.35 5.87
CA GLY A 259 -4.45 -3.29 6.96
C GLY A 259 -3.92 -2.74 8.28
N PHE A 260 -4.10 -3.50 9.35
CA PHE A 260 -3.76 -3.09 10.71
C PHE A 260 -3.06 -4.21 11.48
N VAL A 261 -2.02 -3.88 12.24
CA VAL A 261 -1.33 -4.82 13.12
C VAL A 261 -1.49 -4.38 14.57
N SER A 262 -2.03 -5.28 15.41
CA SER A 262 -2.09 -5.08 16.85
C SER A 262 -0.77 -5.57 17.46
N ASP A 263 -0.06 -4.68 18.14
CA ASP A 263 1.18 -5.04 18.83
C ASP A 263 0.84 -5.48 20.25
N VAL A 264 1.06 -6.76 20.54
CA VAL A 264 0.64 -7.44 21.77
C VAL A 264 1.88 -7.95 22.50
N GLU A 265 2.28 -7.22 23.54
CA GLU A 265 3.54 -7.46 24.22
C GLU A 265 3.34 -8.17 25.57
N VAL A 266 4.39 -8.14 26.39
CA VAL A 266 4.45 -8.73 27.74
C VAL A 266 3.29 -8.34 28.64
N GLU A 267 2.65 -7.20 28.42
CA GLU A 267 1.48 -6.80 29.21
C GLU A 267 0.29 -7.76 29.09
N PHE A 268 0.23 -8.59 28.04
CA PHE A 268 -0.82 -9.61 27.87
C PHE A 268 -0.43 -11.00 28.37
N ASP A 269 0.73 -11.15 29.02
CA ASP A 269 1.17 -12.42 29.60
C ASP A 269 0.15 -12.98 30.59
N GLY A 270 -0.37 -14.18 30.30
CA GLY A 270 -1.43 -14.83 31.08
C GLY A 270 -2.81 -14.14 31.06
N GLN A 271 -2.98 -13.03 30.34
CA GLN A 271 -4.20 -12.21 30.33
C GLN A 271 -5.24 -12.69 29.30
N THR A 272 -5.65 -13.96 29.39
CA THR A 272 -6.51 -14.61 28.36
C THR A 272 -7.79 -13.82 28.04
N ALA A 273 -8.56 -13.41 29.06
CA ALA A 273 -9.83 -12.71 28.85
C ALA A 273 -9.65 -11.32 28.24
N THR A 274 -8.62 -10.59 28.68
CA THR A 274 -8.32 -9.24 28.18
C THR A 274 -7.79 -9.28 26.75
N LEU A 275 -6.97 -10.29 26.43
CA LEU A 275 -6.50 -10.56 25.07
C LEU A 275 -7.66 -10.83 24.13
N GLU A 276 -8.61 -11.69 24.54
CA GLU A 276 -9.80 -12.01 23.74
C GLU A 276 -10.69 -10.78 23.53
N ALA A 277 -10.95 -10.01 24.58
CA ALA A 277 -11.72 -8.77 24.48
C ALA A 277 -11.08 -7.76 23.51
N MET A 278 -9.75 -7.66 23.49
CA MET A 278 -9.03 -6.80 22.54
C MET A 278 -9.27 -7.20 21.09
N PHE A 279 -9.12 -8.49 20.76
CA PHE A 279 -9.31 -8.95 19.39
C PHE A 279 -10.77 -8.95 18.94
N GLN A 280 -11.72 -9.21 19.85
CA GLN A 280 -13.15 -9.00 19.58
C GLN A 280 -13.46 -7.54 19.25
N ALA A 281 -12.86 -6.59 19.99
CA ALA A 281 -13.02 -5.16 19.71
C ALA A 281 -12.41 -4.77 18.36
N LEU A 282 -11.28 -5.34 17.96
CA LEU A 282 -10.69 -5.13 16.63
C LEU A 282 -11.59 -5.66 15.50
N GLN A 283 -12.22 -6.82 15.67
CA GLN A 283 -13.22 -7.32 14.72
C GLN A 283 -14.40 -6.35 14.59
N ALA A 284 -14.94 -5.89 15.73
CA ALA A 284 -16.04 -4.93 15.74
C ALA A 284 -15.64 -3.61 15.06
N ALA A 285 -14.42 -3.12 15.28
CA ALA A 285 -13.89 -1.94 14.60
C ALA A 285 -13.75 -2.13 13.09
N ARG A 286 -13.32 -3.31 12.64
CA ARG A 286 -13.24 -3.65 11.22
C ARG A 286 -14.62 -3.64 10.57
N GLU A 287 -15.61 -4.26 11.22
CA GLU A 287 -17.00 -4.23 10.71
C GLU A 287 -17.57 -2.80 10.72
N ARG A 288 -17.31 -2.01 11.77
CA ARG A 288 -17.67 -0.57 11.77
C ARG A 288 -17.07 0.18 10.58
N ALA A 289 -15.79 -0.04 10.28
CA ALA A 289 -15.10 0.61 9.17
C ALA A 289 -15.66 0.17 7.80
N LYS A 290 -16.03 -1.10 7.68
CA LYS A 290 -16.72 -1.64 6.50
C LYS A 290 -18.11 -1.02 6.32
N THR A 291 -18.93 -0.97 7.37
CA THR A 291 -20.25 -0.31 7.36
C THR A 291 -20.13 1.19 7.07
N ALA A 292 -19.02 1.82 7.48
CA ALA A 292 -18.74 3.23 7.18
C ALA A 292 -18.20 3.47 5.75
N GLY A 293 -17.98 2.42 4.96
CA GLY A 293 -17.49 2.53 3.58
C GLY A 293 -15.98 2.77 3.46
N TYR A 294 -15.21 2.64 4.55
CA TYR A 294 -13.76 2.81 4.54
C TYR A 294 -13.01 1.54 4.11
N ILE A 295 -13.69 0.38 4.13
CA ILE A 295 -13.21 -0.89 3.60
C ILE A 295 -14.14 -1.26 2.45
N ALA A 296 -13.59 -1.45 1.25
CA ALA A 296 -14.39 -1.63 0.04
C ALA A 296 -14.96 -3.05 -0.11
N GLY A 297 -16.24 -3.15 -0.47
CA GLY A 297 -16.88 -4.42 -0.90
C GLY A 297 -16.93 -5.54 0.14
N ALA A 298 -17.56 -6.66 -0.25
CA ALA A 298 -17.51 -7.91 0.53
C ALA A 298 -16.20 -8.69 0.32
N SER A 299 -15.42 -8.34 -0.71
CA SER A 299 -14.25 -9.08 -1.20
C SER A 299 -12.89 -8.42 -0.98
N SER A 300 -12.81 -7.10 -0.67
CA SER A 300 -11.54 -6.49 -0.27
C SER A 300 -11.31 -6.73 1.23
N ARG A 301 -10.21 -7.38 1.57
CA ARG A 301 -9.85 -7.66 2.96
C ARG A 301 -9.09 -6.45 3.50
N PHE A 302 -9.50 -5.96 4.67
CA PHE A 302 -8.67 -5.16 5.56
C PHE A 302 -8.10 -6.12 6.62
N PRO A 303 -6.96 -6.77 6.34
CA PRO A 303 -6.44 -7.82 7.19
C PRO A 303 -5.94 -7.27 8.54
N ILE A 304 -6.11 -8.08 9.57
CA ILE A 304 -5.64 -7.80 10.92
C ILE A 304 -4.45 -8.72 11.20
N GLY A 305 -3.28 -8.16 11.46
CA GLY A 305 -2.14 -8.89 12.00
C GLY A 305 -2.07 -8.76 13.52
N ALA A 306 -1.32 -9.65 14.16
CA ALA A 306 -0.86 -9.44 15.53
C ALA A 306 0.62 -9.78 15.66
N THR A 307 1.36 -8.94 16.38
CA THR A 307 2.67 -9.36 16.91
C THR A 307 2.46 -10.18 18.18
N SER A 308 3.52 -10.83 18.64
CA SER A 308 3.65 -11.14 20.05
C SER A 308 5.07 -10.86 20.53
N TRP A 309 5.20 -10.64 21.83
CA TRP A 309 6.48 -10.71 22.51
C TRP A 309 7.23 -12.02 22.17
N GLY A 310 8.56 -11.97 22.20
CA GLY A 310 9.42 -13.10 21.84
C GLY A 310 9.19 -14.34 22.72
N ASN A 311 9.26 -15.52 22.11
CA ASN A 311 9.02 -16.83 22.74
C ASN A 311 7.69 -16.93 23.50
N PRO A 312 6.54 -16.64 22.85
CA PRO A 312 5.23 -16.51 23.51
C PRO A 312 4.81 -17.72 24.36
N GLN A 313 5.37 -18.92 24.10
CA GLN A 313 5.06 -20.12 24.88
C GLN A 313 5.45 -19.99 26.36
N TYR A 314 6.55 -19.29 26.65
CA TYR A 314 7.05 -19.12 28.03
C TYR A 314 6.36 -17.98 28.79
N HIS A 315 5.54 -17.22 28.07
CA HIS A 315 4.87 -16.01 28.55
C HIS A 315 3.36 -16.22 28.78
N GLY A 316 2.87 -17.45 28.58
CA GLY A 316 1.44 -17.76 28.71
C GLY A 316 0.55 -17.05 27.68
N MET A 317 1.15 -16.59 26.58
CA MET A 317 0.44 -15.94 25.48
C MET A 317 -0.43 -16.97 24.74
N ARG A 318 -1.67 -16.63 24.41
CA ARG A 318 -2.63 -17.54 23.78
C ARG A 318 -2.69 -17.34 22.27
N VAL A 319 -1.68 -17.85 21.55
CA VAL A 319 -1.59 -17.78 20.08
C VAL A 319 -2.81 -18.43 19.40
N ASP A 320 -3.30 -19.56 19.91
CA ASP A 320 -4.54 -20.21 19.47
C ASP A 320 -5.77 -19.29 19.58
N LEU A 321 -5.81 -18.43 20.59
CA LEU A 321 -6.88 -17.45 20.77
C LEU A 321 -6.75 -16.30 19.78
N ILE A 322 -5.53 -15.76 19.62
CA ILE A 322 -5.23 -14.71 18.62
C ILE A 322 -5.61 -15.21 17.22
N ASP A 323 -5.27 -16.46 16.89
CA ASP A 323 -5.51 -17.09 15.59
C ASP A 323 -6.98 -17.06 15.19
N LYS A 324 -7.94 -17.08 16.13
CA LYS A 324 -9.38 -16.98 15.82
C LYS A 324 -9.75 -15.67 15.14
N TYR A 325 -9.00 -14.59 15.39
CA TYR A 325 -9.39 -13.22 15.02
C TYR A 325 -8.48 -12.59 13.96
N VAL A 326 -7.19 -12.91 13.95
CA VAL A 326 -6.24 -12.29 13.00
C VAL A 326 -6.29 -12.95 11.63
N ASP A 327 -5.68 -12.36 10.62
CA ASP A 327 -5.48 -12.93 9.29
C ASP A 327 -4.06 -13.53 9.15
N PHE A 328 -3.12 -13.09 9.98
CA PHE A 328 -1.76 -13.60 10.07
C PHE A 328 -1.11 -13.21 11.42
N HIS A 329 -0.05 -13.92 11.79
CA HIS A 329 0.77 -13.64 12.97
C HIS A 329 2.08 -12.96 12.56
N MET A 330 2.69 -12.18 13.44
CA MET A 330 3.95 -11.47 13.21
C MET A 330 4.90 -11.58 14.42
N PRO A 331 5.45 -12.76 14.70
CA PRO A 331 6.39 -12.94 15.81
C PRO A 331 7.57 -11.98 15.72
N GLN A 332 7.96 -11.46 16.89
CA GLN A 332 9.21 -10.73 17.09
C GLN A 332 10.38 -11.72 17.21
N THR A 333 10.89 -12.20 16.07
CA THR A 333 12.09 -13.05 15.98
C THR A 333 13.35 -12.17 16.01
N TYR A 334 13.55 -11.47 17.11
CA TYR A 334 14.56 -10.42 17.27
C TYR A 334 15.94 -10.98 17.59
N LEU A 335 16.54 -11.68 16.61
CA LEU A 335 17.83 -12.38 16.76
C LEU A 335 18.94 -11.50 17.36
N GLU A 336 19.02 -10.24 16.95
CA GLU A 336 19.99 -9.27 17.47
C GLU A 336 19.76 -8.91 18.94
N VAL A 337 18.51 -8.86 19.37
CA VAL A 337 18.16 -8.64 20.77
C VAL A 337 18.53 -9.86 21.61
N TRP A 338 18.33 -11.07 21.05
CA TRP A 338 18.64 -12.34 21.71
C TRP A 338 20.16 -12.62 21.79
N GLY A 339 20.92 -12.16 20.79
CA GLY A 339 22.38 -12.10 20.82
C GLY A 339 23.10 -12.79 19.65
N PRO A 340 24.45 -12.74 19.62
CA PRO A 340 25.25 -13.12 18.46
C PRO A 340 25.08 -14.58 18.00
N THR A 341 24.87 -15.51 18.93
CA THR A 341 24.64 -16.94 18.61
C THR A 341 23.35 -17.17 17.84
N TYR A 342 22.35 -16.32 18.04
CA TYR A 342 21.07 -16.40 17.32
C TYR A 342 21.20 -15.84 15.91
N MET A 343 21.94 -14.74 15.74
CA MET A 343 22.22 -14.16 14.42
C MET A 343 23.07 -15.07 13.53
N ALA A 344 23.93 -15.91 14.12
CA ALA A 344 24.78 -16.84 13.38
C ALA A 344 23.99 -17.95 12.65
N ASP A 345 22.79 -18.28 13.12
CA ASP A 345 21.93 -19.33 12.53
C ASP A 345 20.48 -18.85 12.39
N ALA A 346 20.30 -17.77 11.64
CA ALA A 346 19.00 -17.11 11.50
C ALA A 346 17.90 -18.04 10.97
N LYS A 347 18.24 -18.97 10.05
CA LYS A 347 17.27 -19.92 9.48
C LYS A 347 16.70 -20.84 10.56
N ARG A 348 17.56 -21.43 11.40
CA ARG A 348 17.13 -22.31 12.49
C ARG A 348 16.14 -21.61 13.42
N TRP A 349 16.39 -20.35 13.76
CA TRP A 349 15.54 -19.63 14.70
C TRP A 349 14.22 -19.18 14.10
N VAL A 350 14.18 -18.85 12.81
CA VAL A 350 12.91 -18.68 12.09
C VAL A 350 12.08 -19.97 12.11
N GLU A 351 12.71 -21.11 11.84
CA GLU A 351 12.06 -22.43 11.87
C GLU A 351 11.56 -22.78 13.28
N ALA A 352 12.37 -22.50 14.31
CA ALA A 352 11.99 -22.70 15.69
C ALA A 352 10.77 -21.85 16.09
N THR A 353 10.76 -20.55 15.74
CA THR A 353 9.62 -19.67 16.00
C THR A 353 8.37 -20.14 15.27
N ASN A 354 8.49 -20.53 13.99
CA ASN A 354 7.35 -21.06 13.24
C ASN A 354 6.77 -22.30 13.94
N CYS A 355 7.62 -23.25 14.34
CA CYS A 355 7.17 -24.46 15.03
C CYS A 355 6.55 -24.18 16.40
N GLU A 356 7.11 -23.24 17.16
CA GLU A 356 6.51 -22.79 18.43
C GLU A 356 5.08 -22.28 18.22
N TYR A 357 4.88 -21.36 17.26
CA TYR A 357 3.55 -20.84 16.94
C TYR A 357 2.57 -21.93 16.49
N ARG A 358 3.02 -22.88 15.65
CA ARG A 358 2.20 -24.03 15.24
C ARG A 358 1.79 -24.89 16.43
N ASN A 359 2.72 -25.20 17.33
CA ASN A 359 2.46 -25.98 18.55
C ASN A 359 1.49 -25.26 19.49
N MET A 360 1.49 -23.92 19.46
CA MET A 360 0.56 -23.08 20.21
C MET A 360 -0.78 -22.84 19.50
N GLY A 361 -1.03 -23.48 18.36
CA GLY A 361 -2.33 -23.46 17.67
C GLY A 361 -2.47 -22.45 16.53
N ALA A 362 -1.39 -21.82 16.06
CA ALA A 362 -1.46 -20.97 14.87
C ALA A 362 -1.76 -21.81 13.62
N ALA A 363 -2.90 -21.57 12.97
CA ALA A 363 -3.24 -22.15 11.66
C ALA A 363 -3.01 -21.15 10.51
N LYS A 364 -2.95 -19.85 10.82
CA LYS A 364 -2.79 -18.78 9.83
C LYS A 364 -1.31 -18.54 9.47
N PRO A 365 -1.01 -17.78 8.40
CA PRO A 365 0.36 -17.46 8.02
C PRO A 365 1.13 -16.74 9.13
N ILE A 366 2.44 -16.97 9.19
CA ILE A 366 3.37 -16.36 10.15
C ILE A 366 4.38 -15.50 9.38
N TRP A 367 4.37 -14.19 9.62
CA TRP A 367 5.20 -13.18 8.96
C TRP A 367 6.22 -12.63 9.95
N ASN A 368 7.34 -13.33 10.10
CA ASN A 368 8.37 -13.02 11.08
C ASN A 368 8.92 -11.58 10.94
N ILE A 369 9.20 -10.96 12.09
CA ILE A 369 9.86 -9.66 12.21
C ILE A 369 11.27 -9.88 12.77
N VAL A 370 12.30 -9.27 12.16
CA VAL A 370 13.66 -9.22 12.71
C VAL A 370 13.96 -7.83 13.24
N SER A 371 14.70 -7.75 14.35
CA SER A 371 15.24 -6.49 14.86
C SER A 371 16.64 -6.22 14.28
N THR A 372 16.87 -4.99 13.85
CA THR A 372 18.16 -4.41 13.48
C THR A 372 18.50 -3.19 14.35
N GLU A 373 17.76 -2.95 15.44
CA GLU A 373 17.80 -1.68 16.18
C GLU A 373 19.13 -1.39 16.88
N LYS A 374 19.95 -2.41 17.17
CA LYS A 374 21.28 -2.25 17.77
C LYS A 374 22.38 -2.06 16.72
N GLY A 375 22.15 -2.46 15.46
CA GLY A 375 23.12 -2.34 14.37
C GLY A 375 24.28 -3.34 14.43
N GLU A 376 24.10 -4.45 15.12
CA GLU A 376 25.00 -5.60 15.24
C GLU A 376 24.75 -6.66 14.16
N ILE A 377 23.50 -6.84 13.70
CA ILE A 377 23.18 -7.83 12.65
C ILE A 377 23.74 -7.39 11.30
N THR A 378 24.50 -8.28 10.66
CA THR A 378 25.10 -8.00 9.35
C THR A 378 24.11 -8.21 8.21
N GLY A 379 24.33 -7.56 7.06
CA GLY A 379 23.51 -7.70 5.86
C GLY A 379 23.39 -9.16 5.39
N ALA A 380 24.45 -9.97 5.53
CA ALA A 380 24.42 -11.40 5.18
C ALA A 380 23.52 -12.23 6.13
N GLN A 381 23.58 -11.95 7.44
CA GLN A 381 22.71 -12.60 8.43
C GLN A 381 21.26 -12.17 8.24
N LEU A 382 21.05 -10.88 7.99
CA LEU A 382 19.74 -10.31 7.70
C LEU A 382 19.15 -10.93 6.42
N GLN A 383 19.93 -11.05 5.35
CA GLN A 383 19.50 -11.73 4.12
C GLN A 383 19.14 -13.21 4.37
N THR A 384 19.90 -13.91 5.22
CA THR A 384 19.60 -15.29 5.61
C THR A 384 18.27 -15.38 6.35
N PHE A 385 18.02 -14.45 7.27
CA PHE A 385 16.73 -14.32 7.95
C PHE A 385 15.60 -14.10 6.95
N MET A 386 15.71 -13.07 6.09
CA MET A 386 14.65 -12.69 5.16
C MET A 386 14.30 -13.83 4.20
N ALA A 387 15.30 -14.57 3.72
CA ALA A 387 15.10 -15.74 2.87
C ALA A 387 14.37 -16.89 3.58
N ALA A 388 14.67 -17.14 4.87
CA ALA A 388 14.03 -18.20 5.66
C ALA A 388 12.62 -17.83 6.14
N ALA A 389 12.42 -16.55 6.48
CA ALA A 389 11.16 -16.00 7.00
C ALA A 389 10.06 -15.91 5.93
N GLY A 390 10.45 -15.92 4.65
CA GLY A 390 9.51 -15.91 3.54
C GLY A 390 9.17 -14.49 3.05
N PRO A 391 8.38 -14.39 1.97
CA PRO A 391 8.16 -13.16 1.21
C PRO A 391 7.44 -12.05 1.97
N ASN A 392 6.86 -12.33 3.14
CA ASN A 392 6.11 -11.36 3.93
C ASN A 392 6.91 -10.82 5.14
N ALA A 393 8.17 -11.22 5.29
CA ALA A 393 9.03 -10.82 6.40
C ALA A 393 9.20 -9.29 6.51
N SER A 394 9.53 -8.81 7.70
CA SER A 394 9.73 -7.37 7.93
C SER A 394 10.80 -7.05 8.95
N ILE A 395 11.25 -5.79 8.94
CA ILE A 395 12.39 -5.34 9.73
C ILE A 395 11.97 -4.24 10.72
N TRP A 396 12.17 -4.51 12.00
CA TRP A 396 12.12 -3.55 13.08
C TRP A 396 13.52 -2.96 13.30
N ARG A 397 13.77 -1.66 13.15
CA ARG A 397 12.91 -0.58 12.67
C ARG A 397 13.70 0.32 11.74
N ILE A 398 13.00 1.23 11.06
CA ILE A 398 13.62 2.22 10.16
C ILE A 398 14.75 2.97 10.90
N PRO A 399 15.99 2.98 10.36
CA PRO A 399 17.13 3.55 11.09
C PRO A 399 17.11 5.07 11.24
N GLY A 400 17.35 5.52 12.48
CA GLY A 400 17.33 6.90 12.95
C GLY A 400 16.61 6.98 14.30
N GLY A 401 16.51 8.18 14.89
CA GLY A 401 15.73 8.39 16.13
C GLY A 401 16.10 7.48 17.29
N GLY A 402 17.41 7.34 17.54
CA GLY A 402 17.95 6.49 18.60
C GLY A 402 18.54 5.16 18.14
N THR A 403 18.52 4.85 16.83
CA THR A 403 19.26 3.71 16.27
C THR A 403 20.37 4.16 15.31
N PRO A 404 21.47 3.38 15.15
CA PRO A 404 22.56 3.72 14.24
C PRO A 404 22.12 3.88 12.77
N THR A 405 22.51 4.97 12.11
CA THR A 405 22.18 5.16 10.68
C THR A 405 22.94 4.21 9.75
N SER A 406 24.01 3.58 10.23
CA SER A 406 24.78 2.54 9.51
C SER A 406 23.94 1.30 9.17
N ILE A 407 22.83 1.07 9.87
CA ILE A 407 21.90 -0.03 9.57
C ILE A 407 21.38 0.03 8.13
N TRP A 408 21.25 1.24 7.54
CA TRP A 408 20.87 1.38 6.13
C TRP A 408 21.83 0.64 5.16
N ASN A 409 23.09 0.50 5.53
CA ASN A 409 24.06 -0.27 4.74
C ASN A 409 23.82 -1.78 4.87
N GLN A 410 23.36 -2.24 6.04
CA GLN A 410 23.00 -3.66 6.24
C GLN A 410 21.75 -4.01 5.42
N TRP A 411 20.76 -3.11 5.36
CA TRP A 411 19.56 -3.30 4.56
C TRP A 411 19.86 -3.32 3.05
N ALA A 412 20.89 -2.62 2.59
CA ALA A 412 21.34 -2.70 1.20
C ALA A 412 21.83 -4.11 0.80
N GLY A 413 22.19 -4.95 1.78
CA GLY A 413 22.56 -6.35 1.62
C GLY A 413 21.42 -7.33 1.36
N ILE A 414 20.17 -6.86 1.38
CA ILE A 414 19.00 -7.70 1.17
C ILE A 414 18.68 -7.79 -0.33
N ASP A 415 18.36 -8.99 -0.79
CA ASP A 415 17.74 -9.22 -2.08
C ASP A 415 16.26 -8.81 -2.02
N TRP A 416 16.03 -7.50 -2.18
CA TRP A 416 14.70 -6.91 -2.16
C TRP A 416 13.83 -7.34 -3.35
N ASN A 417 14.38 -8.01 -4.37
CA ASN A 417 13.62 -8.48 -5.53
C ASN A 417 13.43 -10.00 -5.54
N ARG A 418 13.79 -10.68 -4.45
CA ARG A 418 13.57 -12.12 -4.27
C ARG A 418 12.14 -12.52 -4.63
N ASN A 419 12.02 -13.51 -5.50
CA ASN A 419 10.76 -14.06 -5.99
C ASN A 419 10.69 -15.59 -5.81
N THR A 420 11.69 -16.19 -5.18
CA THR A 420 11.77 -17.63 -4.89
C THR A 420 12.02 -17.85 -3.41
N PHE A 421 11.20 -18.71 -2.81
CA PHE A 421 11.19 -18.98 -1.39
C PHE A 421 11.01 -20.48 -1.17
N THR A 422 11.96 -21.09 -0.45
CA THR A 422 11.79 -22.43 0.07
C THR A 422 10.91 -22.33 1.31
N GLU A 423 9.94 -23.22 1.42
CA GLU A 423 9.13 -23.32 2.64
C GLU A 423 10.02 -23.80 3.79
N SER A 424 10.08 -23.00 4.86
CA SER A 424 10.81 -23.35 6.08
C SER A 424 10.03 -24.38 6.90
N ALA A 425 10.72 -25.10 7.78
CA ALA A 425 10.05 -26.03 8.70
C ALA A 425 8.93 -25.31 9.48
N CYS A 426 7.77 -25.98 9.60
CA CYS A 426 6.54 -25.43 10.18
C CYS A 426 6.01 -24.15 9.50
N GLY A 427 6.55 -23.80 8.32
CA GLY A 427 6.26 -22.60 7.55
C GLY A 427 5.06 -22.69 6.60
N ALA A 428 4.22 -23.72 6.75
CA ALA A 428 3.06 -24.00 5.91
C ALA A 428 2.24 -22.73 5.62
N GLY A 429 2.21 -22.29 4.37
CA GLY A 429 1.41 -21.12 3.93
C GLY A 429 2.02 -19.74 4.25
N ASN A 430 3.18 -19.66 4.90
CA ASN A 430 3.88 -18.39 5.17
C ASN A 430 4.31 -17.68 3.88
N ASN A 431 4.53 -18.46 2.81
CA ASN A 431 4.95 -17.96 1.49
C ASN A 431 3.80 -17.46 0.62
N ILE A 432 2.55 -17.51 1.10
CA ILE A 432 1.40 -16.95 0.37
C ILE A 432 1.51 -15.43 0.38
N VAL A 433 1.61 -14.83 -0.80
CA VAL A 433 1.65 -13.38 -0.98
C VAL A 433 0.32 -12.89 -1.52
N THR A 434 -0.29 -11.94 -0.81
CA THR A 434 -1.41 -11.15 -1.32
C THR A 434 -0.93 -9.73 -1.60
N ASN A 435 -1.22 -9.22 -2.80
CA ASN A 435 -0.90 -7.84 -3.15
C ASN A 435 -2.03 -6.91 -2.70
N TYR A 436 -1.79 -6.16 -1.63
CA TYR A 436 -2.79 -5.21 -1.10
C TYR A 436 -2.66 -3.81 -1.71
N LEU A 437 -1.62 -3.53 -2.53
CA LEU A 437 -1.61 -2.36 -3.43
C LEU A 437 -2.54 -2.56 -4.63
N GLY A 438 -2.57 -3.79 -5.15
CA GLY A 438 -3.37 -4.23 -6.29
C GLY A 438 -4.85 -4.43 -5.98
N ALA A 439 -5.28 -4.19 -4.73
CA ALA A 439 -6.65 -3.76 -4.43
C ALA A 439 -6.92 -2.34 -4.97
N THR A 440 -6.32 -1.98 -6.12
CA THR A 440 -6.96 -1.15 -7.12
C THR A 440 -8.20 -1.90 -7.62
N GLY A 441 -9.21 -2.01 -6.77
CA GLY A 441 -10.42 -1.41 -7.26
C GLY A 441 -10.03 0.04 -7.54
N THR A 442 -10.31 0.54 -8.75
CA THR A 442 -11.11 1.77 -8.78
C THR A 442 -11.98 1.74 -7.52
N PRO A 443 -11.93 2.71 -6.59
CA PRO A 443 -12.81 2.70 -5.42
C PRO A 443 -14.15 2.24 -5.96
N ASP A 444 -14.62 1.07 -5.51
CA ASP A 444 -15.85 0.47 -6.06
C ASP A 444 -16.83 1.62 -6.05
N PRO A 445 -17.26 2.12 -7.23
CA PRO A 445 -17.69 3.51 -7.38
C PRO A 445 -18.72 3.73 -6.31
N THR A 446 -18.38 4.54 -5.29
CA THR A 446 -19.09 4.69 -4.01
C THR A 446 -20.54 4.34 -4.26
N PRO A 447 -21.07 3.18 -3.82
CA PRO A 447 -22.19 2.50 -4.48
C PRO A 447 -23.14 3.54 -5.02
N VAL A 448 -23.06 3.81 -6.33
CA VAL A 448 -23.61 5.09 -6.80
C VAL A 448 -25.09 4.97 -6.61
N VAL A 449 -25.65 5.81 -5.72
CA VAL A 449 -27.07 5.82 -5.42
C VAL A 449 -27.81 5.83 -6.76
N PRO A 450 -28.52 4.73 -7.10
CA PRO A 450 -29.20 4.63 -8.38
C PRO A 450 -30.09 5.85 -8.56
N TYR A 451 -30.20 6.33 -9.80
CA TYR A 451 -31.01 7.50 -10.08
C TYR A 451 -32.29 7.09 -10.79
N TRP A 452 -33.42 7.52 -10.23
CA TRP A 452 -34.72 7.42 -10.85
C TRP A 452 -35.30 8.83 -11.01
N SER A 453 -35.77 9.14 -12.21
CA SER A 453 -36.60 10.34 -12.44
C SER A 453 -38.07 9.98 -12.23
N GLN A 454 -38.79 10.79 -11.46
CA GLN A 454 -40.24 10.62 -11.24
C GLN A 454 -41.03 10.90 -12.52
N LEU A 455 -40.48 11.73 -13.43
CA LEU A 455 -41.13 12.03 -14.71
C LEU A 455 -41.25 10.80 -15.62
N SER A 456 -40.53 9.74 -15.30
CA SER A 456 -40.60 8.45 -15.99
C SER A 456 -41.43 7.39 -15.24
N ASN A 457 -42.13 7.76 -14.15
CA ASN A 457 -43.02 6.85 -13.46
C ASN A 457 -44.33 6.69 -14.26
N ALA A 458 -44.88 5.47 -14.22
CA ALA A 458 -46.11 5.14 -14.92
C ALA A 458 -47.35 5.79 -14.30
N VAL A 459 -47.30 6.09 -12.99
CA VAL A 459 -48.42 6.68 -12.23
C VAL A 459 -47.96 7.96 -11.53
N ASP A 460 -48.74 9.03 -11.70
CA ASP A 460 -48.54 10.34 -11.05
C ASP A 460 -47.09 10.86 -11.11
N PRO A 461 -46.52 11.07 -12.33
CA PRO A 461 -45.12 11.48 -12.52
C PRO A 461 -44.79 12.86 -11.93
N TYR A 462 -45.80 13.66 -11.58
CA TYR A 462 -45.63 14.98 -10.96
C TYR A 462 -45.83 14.96 -9.44
N GLY A 463 -46.27 13.84 -8.85
CA GLY A 463 -46.62 13.72 -7.43
C GLY A 463 -45.96 12.58 -6.67
N THR A 464 -45.05 11.82 -7.29
CA THR A 464 -44.42 10.60 -6.72
C THR A 464 -42.94 10.77 -6.34
N CYS A 465 -42.55 11.97 -5.90
CA CYS A 465 -41.18 12.27 -5.44
C CYS A 465 -40.73 11.35 -4.28
N SER A 466 -41.63 11.06 -3.34
CA SER A 466 -41.40 10.17 -2.19
C SER A 466 -41.05 8.74 -2.61
N ASP A 467 -41.91 8.09 -3.40
CA ASP A 467 -41.72 6.72 -3.87
C ASP A 467 -40.46 6.61 -4.74
N THR A 468 -40.19 7.64 -5.56
CA THR A 468 -38.99 7.69 -6.39
C THR A 468 -37.71 7.85 -5.56
N ALA A 469 -37.72 8.71 -4.55
CA ALA A 469 -36.60 8.87 -3.62
C ALA A 469 -36.35 7.57 -2.83
N MET A 470 -37.42 6.92 -2.35
CA MET A 470 -37.32 5.64 -1.64
C MET A 470 -36.80 4.52 -2.53
N ALA A 471 -37.19 4.49 -3.82
CA ALA A 471 -36.66 3.53 -4.79
C ALA A 471 -35.14 3.65 -4.95
N MET A 472 -34.61 4.88 -5.03
CA MET A 472 -33.16 5.11 -5.12
C MET A 472 -32.42 4.55 -3.90
N VAL A 473 -32.99 4.71 -2.70
CA VAL A 473 -32.39 4.22 -1.45
C VAL A 473 -32.53 2.71 -1.29
N THR A 474 -33.70 2.15 -1.57
CA THR A 474 -33.94 0.70 -1.45
C THR A 474 -33.14 -0.11 -2.46
N ASP A 475 -32.92 0.42 -3.67
CA ASP A 475 -32.01 -0.18 -4.64
C ASP A 475 -30.54 -0.06 -4.19
N PHE A 476 -30.13 1.08 -3.60
CA PHE A 476 -28.77 1.26 -3.04
C PHE A 476 -28.46 0.23 -1.95
N TYR A 477 -29.42 -0.05 -1.06
CA TYR A 477 -29.27 -1.08 -0.02
C TYR A 477 -29.62 -2.50 -0.49
N ALA A 478 -29.81 -2.71 -1.80
CA ALA A 478 -30.18 -3.99 -2.41
C ALA A 478 -31.43 -4.65 -1.80
N LEU A 479 -32.36 -3.85 -1.25
CA LEU A 479 -33.66 -4.32 -0.78
C LEU A 479 -34.62 -4.56 -1.94
N THR A 480 -34.43 -3.81 -3.02
CA THR A 480 -35.16 -3.91 -4.29
C THR A 480 -34.19 -3.99 -5.46
N ASN A 481 -34.67 -4.46 -6.61
CA ASN A 481 -33.90 -4.53 -7.84
C ASN A 481 -34.85 -4.58 -9.04
N ALA A 482 -34.82 -3.55 -9.91
CA ALA A 482 -35.74 -3.43 -11.03
C ALA A 482 -35.72 -4.64 -12.00
N THR A 483 -34.55 -5.25 -12.22
CA THR A 483 -34.42 -6.45 -13.07
C THR A 483 -35.17 -7.64 -12.46
N THR A 484 -35.04 -7.84 -11.16
CA THR A 484 -35.72 -8.94 -10.44
C THR A 484 -37.22 -8.69 -10.32
N LEU A 485 -37.62 -7.43 -10.21
CA LEU A 485 -39.03 -7.02 -10.15
C LEU A 485 -39.71 -7.04 -11.52
N GLY A 486 -38.95 -7.09 -12.62
CA GLY A 486 -39.48 -7.00 -13.98
C GLY A 486 -40.12 -5.63 -14.30
N MET A 487 -39.89 -4.62 -13.45
CA MET A 487 -40.44 -3.27 -13.58
C MET A 487 -39.57 -2.27 -12.81
N ARG A 488 -39.76 -0.97 -13.07
CA ARG A 488 -39.02 0.08 -12.34
C ARG A 488 -39.38 0.04 -10.86
N THR A 489 -38.37 0.19 -10.00
CA THR A 489 -38.57 0.18 -8.55
C THR A 489 -39.58 1.24 -8.07
N PRO A 490 -39.58 2.51 -8.55
CA PRO A 490 -40.61 3.48 -8.15
C PRO A 490 -42.05 3.01 -8.44
N ASP A 491 -42.29 2.41 -9.61
CA ASP A 491 -43.62 1.92 -10.00
C ASP A 491 -44.03 0.70 -9.16
N TYR A 492 -43.08 -0.19 -8.85
CA TYR A 492 -43.30 -1.29 -7.92
C TYR A 492 -43.69 -0.79 -6.52
N LEU A 493 -42.96 0.19 -5.97
CA LEU A 493 -43.25 0.74 -4.66
C LEU A 493 -44.62 1.41 -4.63
N TYR A 494 -44.96 2.20 -5.65
CA TYR A 494 -46.28 2.82 -5.77
C TYR A 494 -47.40 1.78 -5.84
N ASN A 495 -47.27 0.75 -6.71
CA ASN A 495 -48.28 -0.30 -6.85
C ASN A 495 -48.51 -1.06 -5.54
N ARG A 496 -47.44 -1.22 -4.75
CA ARG A 496 -47.48 -2.01 -3.52
C ARG A 496 -47.96 -1.23 -2.30
N PHE A 497 -47.52 0.02 -2.13
CA PHE A 497 -47.72 0.79 -0.91
C PHE A 497 -48.63 2.01 -1.11
N GLY A 498 -48.89 2.40 -2.36
CA GLY A 498 -49.49 3.68 -2.72
C GLY A 498 -48.56 4.86 -2.43
N LYS A 499 -48.99 6.08 -2.80
CA LYS A 499 -48.24 7.30 -2.53
C LYS A 499 -48.10 7.59 -1.04
N ARG A 500 -46.88 7.55 -0.48
CA ARG A 500 -46.59 7.85 0.94
C ARG A 500 -45.70 9.07 1.09
N GLN A 501 -46.25 10.16 1.63
CA GLN A 501 -45.59 11.48 1.63
C GLN A 501 -45.09 11.93 3.01
N THR A 502 -45.54 11.30 4.10
CA THR A 502 -45.10 11.69 5.45
C THR A 502 -43.90 10.87 5.91
N VAL A 503 -43.09 11.42 6.82
CA VAL A 503 -41.91 10.74 7.38
C VAL A 503 -42.24 9.34 7.91
N ALA A 504 -43.27 9.21 8.75
CA ALA A 504 -43.64 7.92 9.32
C ALA A 504 -44.04 6.89 8.23
N THR A 505 -44.95 7.29 7.33
CA THR A 505 -45.45 6.39 6.28
C THR A 505 -44.41 6.00 5.25
N LEU A 506 -43.43 6.87 5.00
CA LEU A 506 -42.34 6.58 4.07
C LEU A 506 -41.31 5.64 4.71
N ALA A 507 -41.02 5.80 6.01
CA ALA A 507 -40.16 4.89 6.76
C ALA A 507 -40.74 3.46 6.86
N GLU A 508 -42.07 3.33 6.94
CA GLU A 508 -42.76 2.03 6.90
C GLU A 508 -42.44 1.24 5.63
N ILE A 509 -42.32 1.89 4.46
CA ILE A 509 -41.96 1.23 3.19
C ILE A 509 -40.59 0.56 3.33
N PHE A 510 -39.57 1.33 3.72
CA PHE A 510 -38.21 0.83 3.86
C PHE A 510 -38.14 -0.32 4.87
N ASN A 511 -38.74 -0.11 6.05
CA ASN A 511 -38.70 -1.08 7.14
C ASN A 511 -39.39 -2.39 6.77
N THR A 512 -40.52 -2.33 6.05
CA THR A 512 -41.20 -3.52 5.55
C THR A 512 -40.32 -4.31 4.59
N LEU A 513 -39.73 -3.65 3.59
CA LEU A 513 -38.85 -4.30 2.61
C LEU A 513 -37.58 -4.85 3.27
N ALA A 514 -37.01 -4.14 4.24
CA ALA A 514 -35.85 -4.59 4.99
C ALA A 514 -36.16 -5.87 5.79
N ILE A 515 -37.29 -5.93 6.50
CA ILE A 515 -37.74 -7.12 7.24
C ILE A 515 -37.91 -8.31 6.30
N GLU A 516 -38.58 -8.12 5.16
CA GLU A 516 -38.83 -9.19 4.18
C GLU A 516 -37.54 -9.75 3.57
N LYS A 517 -36.52 -8.90 3.43
CA LYS A 517 -35.19 -9.31 2.96
C LYS A 517 -34.29 -9.86 4.07
N GLY A 518 -34.78 -9.97 5.31
CA GLY A 518 -33.99 -10.39 6.46
C GLY A 518 -32.88 -9.40 6.85
N SER A 519 -32.99 -8.14 6.41
CA SER A 519 -32.04 -7.08 6.72
C SER A 519 -32.30 -6.49 8.11
N SER A 520 -31.22 -6.18 8.83
CA SER A 520 -31.29 -5.46 10.10
C SER A 520 -31.49 -3.95 9.94
N LEU A 521 -31.33 -3.42 8.72
CA LEU A 521 -31.42 -1.98 8.44
C LEU A 521 -32.82 -1.45 8.75
N ARG A 522 -32.90 -0.27 9.34
CA ARG A 522 -34.15 0.45 9.56
C ARG A 522 -34.03 1.91 9.13
N ASP A 523 -35.13 2.45 8.63
CA ASP A 523 -35.33 3.88 8.47
C ASP A 523 -35.79 4.48 9.80
N ALA A 524 -34.91 5.27 10.41
CA ALA A 524 -35.16 6.05 11.62
C ALA A 524 -35.70 7.45 11.27
N GLY A 525 -36.76 7.49 10.46
CA GLY A 525 -37.42 8.71 10.03
C GLY A 525 -37.73 9.65 11.20
N THR A 526 -37.38 10.93 11.07
CA THR A 526 -37.60 11.95 12.10
C THR A 526 -38.05 13.27 11.49
N THR A 527 -38.88 14.02 12.21
CA THR A 527 -39.27 15.41 11.90
C THR A 527 -38.47 16.44 12.71
N THR A 528 -37.53 15.99 13.53
CA THR A 528 -36.65 16.82 14.37
C THR A 528 -35.19 16.59 14.04
N GLY A 529 -34.90 16.25 12.79
CA GLY A 529 -33.56 16.09 12.27
C GLY A 529 -32.78 17.40 12.32
N THR A 530 -31.45 17.29 12.32
CA THR A 530 -30.54 18.44 12.39
C THR A 530 -29.66 18.56 11.16
N PHE A 531 -29.18 19.77 10.86
CA PHE A 531 -28.17 19.96 9.81
C PHE A 531 -26.89 19.15 10.06
N ASP A 532 -26.48 18.99 11.32
CA ASP A 532 -25.27 18.24 11.63
C ASP A 532 -25.45 16.75 11.32
N GLN A 533 -26.63 16.17 11.60
CA GLN A 533 -26.95 14.81 11.19
C GLN A 533 -26.94 14.67 9.66
N LEU A 534 -27.57 15.60 8.94
CA LEU A 534 -27.58 15.59 7.47
C LEU A 534 -26.16 15.70 6.89
N ARG A 535 -25.36 16.69 7.33
CA ARG A 535 -23.97 16.90 6.88
C ARG A 535 -23.07 15.73 7.22
N GLN A 536 -23.22 15.13 8.40
CA GLN A 536 -22.45 13.96 8.80
C GLN A 536 -22.76 12.76 7.90
N ARG A 537 -24.04 12.49 7.60
CA ARG A 537 -24.43 11.38 6.73
C ARG A 537 -23.99 11.62 5.28
N ALA A 538 -24.21 12.82 4.77
CA ALA A 538 -23.85 13.22 3.43
C ALA A 538 -22.33 13.22 3.20
N SER A 539 -21.53 13.69 4.16
CA SER A 539 -20.06 13.61 4.07
C SER A 539 -19.51 12.18 4.16
N GLN A 540 -20.29 11.23 4.71
CA GLN A 540 -20.00 9.80 4.69
C GLN A 540 -20.49 9.09 3.41
N GLY A 541 -21.09 9.81 2.46
CA GLY A 541 -21.69 9.21 1.26
C GLY A 541 -22.91 8.32 1.54
N LYS A 542 -23.55 8.47 2.70
CA LYS A 542 -24.75 7.71 3.06
C LYS A 542 -25.99 8.41 2.50
N PRO A 543 -26.78 7.77 1.62
CA PRO A 543 -27.98 8.39 1.09
C PRO A 543 -28.96 8.72 2.22
N THR A 544 -29.45 9.95 2.22
CA THR A 544 -30.40 10.48 3.22
C THR A 544 -31.56 11.11 2.47
N ILE A 545 -32.79 10.72 2.76
CA ILE A 545 -33.97 11.39 2.17
C ILE A 545 -34.28 12.63 3.00
N VAL A 546 -34.52 13.75 2.31
CA VAL A 546 -34.92 15.02 2.93
C VAL A 546 -36.21 15.50 2.31
N HIS A 547 -37.07 16.12 3.13
CA HIS A 547 -38.24 16.84 2.66
C HIS A 547 -37.95 18.34 2.73
N GLY A 548 -38.56 19.12 1.84
CA GLY A 548 -38.45 20.58 1.90
C GLY A 548 -39.34 21.32 0.92
N TRP A 549 -39.36 22.64 1.05
CA TRP A 549 -40.14 23.58 0.25
C TRP A 549 -39.44 23.96 -1.05
N PHE A 550 -39.01 22.95 -1.82
CA PHE A 550 -38.44 23.18 -3.15
C PHE A 550 -39.51 23.52 -4.18
N THR A 551 -40.72 23.03 -3.98
CA THR A 551 -41.95 23.42 -4.70
C THR A 551 -42.97 23.99 -3.71
N ASN A 552 -44.06 24.59 -4.20
CA ASN A 552 -45.11 25.17 -3.34
C ASN A 552 -45.83 24.13 -2.48
N SER A 553 -45.90 22.88 -2.92
CA SER A 553 -46.54 21.76 -2.20
C SER A 553 -45.55 20.94 -1.36
N GLY A 554 -44.26 21.27 -1.38
CA GLY A 554 -43.20 20.44 -0.84
C GLY A 554 -42.68 19.41 -1.84
N HIS A 555 -41.44 18.97 -1.62
CA HIS A 555 -40.74 18.02 -2.48
C HIS A 555 -39.70 17.22 -1.70
N ILE A 556 -39.44 16.00 -2.15
CA ILE A 556 -38.61 15.01 -1.46
C ILE A 556 -37.43 14.61 -2.36
N MET A 557 -36.22 14.66 -1.82
CA MET A 557 -34.98 14.39 -2.54
C MET A 557 -34.05 13.45 -1.78
N VAL A 558 -33.06 12.89 -2.48
CA VAL A 558 -32.01 12.07 -1.86
C VAL A 558 -30.69 12.83 -1.84
N VAL A 559 -30.19 13.18 -0.66
CA VAL A 559 -28.84 13.74 -0.49
C VAL A 559 -27.83 12.61 -0.50
N THR A 560 -26.83 12.70 -1.36
CA THR A 560 -25.82 11.65 -1.59
C THR A 560 -24.40 12.08 -1.24
N GLY A 561 -24.17 13.38 -1.02
CA GLY A 561 -22.84 13.91 -0.70
C GLY A 561 -22.88 15.29 -0.06
N TYR A 562 -21.83 15.64 0.69
CA TYR A 562 -21.57 17.00 1.16
C TYR A 562 -20.06 17.24 1.21
N ASP A 563 -19.58 18.26 0.50
CA ASP A 563 -18.14 18.56 0.38
C ASP A 563 -17.66 19.71 1.28
N GLY A 564 -18.53 20.19 2.17
CA GLY A 564 -18.27 21.37 3.02
C GLY A 564 -18.86 22.66 2.45
N VAL A 565 -19.08 22.71 1.13
CA VAL A 565 -19.60 23.90 0.42
C VAL A 565 -20.98 23.61 -0.17
N ASP A 566 -21.12 22.50 -0.87
CA ASP A 566 -22.31 22.10 -1.60
C ASP A 566 -22.81 20.73 -1.13
N TYR A 567 -24.14 20.57 -1.14
CA TYR A 567 -24.77 19.25 -1.11
C TYR A 567 -24.83 18.68 -2.53
N THR A 568 -24.51 17.39 -2.66
CA THR A 568 -24.79 16.61 -3.87
C THR A 568 -26.09 15.85 -3.67
N VAL A 569 -27.01 15.97 -4.62
CA VAL A 569 -28.40 15.55 -4.47
C VAL A 569 -28.88 14.84 -5.74
N ASN A 570 -29.58 13.71 -5.57
CA ASN A 570 -30.41 13.12 -6.60
C ASN A 570 -31.85 13.65 -6.42
N ASP A 571 -32.23 14.59 -7.28
CA ASP A 571 -33.57 15.17 -7.33
C ASP A 571 -34.42 14.39 -8.35
N PRO A 572 -35.53 13.76 -7.93
CA PRO A 572 -36.34 12.96 -8.84
C PRO A 572 -37.03 13.81 -9.93
N TYR A 573 -37.26 15.11 -9.71
CA TYR A 573 -38.08 15.97 -10.58
C TYR A 573 -37.29 16.77 -11.62
N GLY A 574 -35.98 16.91 -11.46
CA GLY A 574 -35.12 17.68 -12.37
C GLY A 574 -34.13 18.52 -11.58
N LYS A 575 -33.78 19.71 -12.08
CA LYS A 575 -32.90 20.64 -11.37
C LYS A 575 -33.69 21.77 -10.73
N TRP A 576 -33.69 21.83 -9.40
CA TRP A 576 -34.14 23.01 -8.67
C TRP A 576 -33.28 24.25 -8.99
N LEU A 577 -33.93 25.40 -9.23
CA LEU A 577 -33.27 26.65 -9.62
C LEU A 577 -33.07 27.62 -8.44
N LEU A 578 -32.85 27.07 -7.24
CA LEU A 578 -32.55 27.80 -5.99
C LEU A 578 -33.66 28.74 -5.49
N THR A 579 -34.85 28.67 -6.10
CA THR A 579 -36.05 29.42 -5.73
C THR A 579 -37.22 28.44 -5.61
N THR A 580 -37.99 28.50 -4.52
CA THR A 580 -39.17 27.64 -4.33
C THR A 580 -40.13 27.76 -5.52
N GLY A 581 -40.56 26.61 -6.05
CA GLY A 581 -41.43 26.52 -7.22
C GLY A 581 -40.71 26.63 -8.57
N SER A 582 -39.40 26.89 -8.60
CA SER A 582 -38.63 27.07 -9.83
C SER A 582 -37.75 25.86 -10.16
N TYR A 583 -38.00 25.25 -11.32
CA TYR A 583 -37.39 23.99 -11.75
C TYR A 583 -37.06 23.99 -13.24
N ASP A 584 -35.94 23.36 -13.59
CA ASP A 584 -35.65 22.91 -14.95
C ASP A 584 -35.82 21.38 -15.01
N THR A 585 -36.94 20.94 -15.59
CA THR A 585 -37.28 19.52 -15.76
C THR A 585 -36.74 18.94 -17.08
N THR A 586 -36.09 19.76 -17.90
CA THR A 586 -35.47 19.31 -19.16
C THR A 586 -34.09 18.66 -18.93
N VAL A 587 -33.53 18.85 -17.75
CA VAL A 587 -32.24 18.27 -17.33
C VAL A 587 -32.44 17.20 -16.27
N SER A 588 -31.51 16.24 -16.22
CA SER A 588 -31.51 15.19 -15.20
C SER A 588 -31.27 15.77 -13.81
N GLY A 589 -32.03 15.34 -12.81
CA GLY A 589 -31.77 15.69 -11.41
C GLY A 589 -30.70 14.82 -10.73
N LYS A 590 -30.00 13.95 -11.46
CA LYS A 590 -28.92 13.12 -10.92
C LYS A 590 -27.72 13.97 -10.51
N GLY A 591 -27.29 13.85 -9.25
CA GLY A 591 -26.05 14.46 -8.76
C GLY A 591 -26.00 15.98 -8.87
N GLN A 592 -27.13 16.66 -8.74
CA GLN A 592 -27.19 18.12 -8.71
C GLN A 592 -26.44 18.66 -7.49
N LYS A 593 -25.72 19.77 -7.69
CA LYS A 593 -25.02 20.46 -6.60
C LYS A 593 -25.79 21.70 -6.18
N TYR A 594 -26.06 21.82 -4.88
CA TYR A 594 -26.73 22.96 -4.30
C TYR A 594 -25.90 23.60 -3.18
N PRO A 595 -25.70 24.92 -3.21
CA PRO A 595 -25.00 25.64 -2.14
C PRO A 595 -25.65 25.39 -0.79
N LYS A 596 -24.83 25.06 0.21
CA LYS A 596 -25.28 24.72 1.58
C LYS A 596 -26.37 25.67 2.09
N ALA A 597 -26.10 26.98 2.08
CA ALA A 597 -27.01 27.96 2.66
C ALA A 597 -28.37 28.04 1.93
N ALA A 598 -28.39 27.85 0.61
CA ALA A 598 -29.65 27.86 -0.15
C ALA A 598 -30.45 26.58 0.08
N PHE A 599 -29.78 25.43 0.12
CA PHE A 599 -30.40 24.13 0.36
C PHE A 599 -30.93 24.01 1.78
N GLU A 600 -30.12 24.36 2.78
CA GLU A 600 -30.48 24.32 4.21
C GLU A 600 -31.67 25.24 4.53
N ARG A 601 -31.82 26.36 3.82
CA ARG A 601 -32.96 27.27 3.99
C ARG A 601 -34.30 26.65 3.62
N VAL A 602 -34.35 25.77 2.62
CA VAL A 602 -35.62 25.23 2.11
C VAL A 602 -36.03 23.89 2.74
N ILE A 603 -35.16 23.28 3.55
CA ILE A 603 -35.43 22.03 4.27
C ILE A 603 -35.66 22.25 5.78
N ASN A 604 -35.79 23.50 6.20
CA ASN A 604 -35.85 23.93 7.61
C ASN A 604 -36.95 24.99 7.75
N ASP A 605 -37.94 24.73 8.59
CA ASP A 605 -39.14 25.57 8.69
C ASP A 605 -38.95 26.66 9.75
N ASN A 606 -38.24 26.35 10.83
CA ASN A 606 -38.08 27.22 11.99
C ASN A 606 -36.81 28.09 11.96
N GLY A 607 -35.93 27.88 10.98
CA GLY A 607 -34.68 28.63 10.80
C GLY A 607 -33.56 28.24 11.77
N MET A 608 -33.79 27.33 12.72
CA MET A 608 -32.84 26.84 13.71
C MET A 608 -32.14 25.54 13.28
N GLY A 609 -32.67 24.84 12.27
CA GLY A 609 -32.00 23.68 11.69
C GLY A 609 -32.07 22.43 12.55
N ASN A 610 -33.16 22.29 13.30
CA ASN A 610 -33.45 21.19 14.22
C ASN A 610 -34.87 20.61 14.06
N ASP A 611 -35.50 20.88 12.92
CA ASP A 611 -36.83 20.44 12.51
C ASP A 611 -36.82 19.81 11.10
N LEU A 612 -35.66 19.31 10.66
CA LEU A 612 -35.55 18.69 9.35
C LEU A 612 -36.32 17.38 9.34
N TRP A 613 -37.10 17.19 8.29
CA TRP A 613 -37.75 15.92 7.99
C TRP A 613 -36.74 15.03 7.25
N LEU A 614 -36.11 14.13 8.00
CA LEU A 614 -34.99 13.30 7.56
C LEU A 614 -35.33 11.83 7.66
N HIS A 615 -34.82 11.05 6.70
CA HIS A 615 -34.79 9.60 6.77
C HIS A 615 -33.35 9.12 6.88
N ILE A 616 -33.06 8.41 7.97
CA ILE A 616 -31.72 7.93 8.31
C ILE A 616 -31.76 6.41 8.35
N PHE A 617 -31.11 5.78 7.38
CA PHE A 617 -31.06 4.33 7.24
C PHE A 617 -29.85 3.78 8.01
N GLN A 618 -30.07 2.86 8.96
CA GLN A 618 -29.02 2.34 9.84
C GLN A 618 -29.33 0.96 10.43
#